data_AF-A0ABD3VSW1-F1
#
_entry.id   AF-A0ABD3VSW1-F1
#
_cell.length_a   1.000
_cell.length_b   1.000
_cell.length_c   1.000
_cell.angle_alpha   90.00
_cell.angle_beta   90.00
_cell.angle_gamma   90.00
#
_symmetry.space_group_name_H-M   'P 1'
#
loop_
_entity.id
_entity.type
_entity.pdbx_description
1 polymer ?
#
loop_
_entity_poly.entity_id
_entity_poly.type
_entity_poly.pdbx_seq_one_letter_code
_entity_poly.pdbx_strand_id
1 'polypeptide(L)'
;DIQRLAKIGVCVTSCSVQNKLISWRSSLDEEILKLRDDWSNGGHVKFQLVGDSWDKNILPSFRTSQQKTLSIHLFNTIAVVDRITPVSAITEGQQTESADIDIKEFIPSVQEQENLMEELVFLVASSVIQNIPQMKNEFGNVYPIHFTHKYSLLAGKNTKQYPLGLFDCNETKTAEVIQLLKKLQKQYVPFNNEQIVEPVFFGEI
;
A
#
# COMPACT_ATOMS: atom_id res chain seq x y z
N ASP A 1 -11.97 41.19 -7.60
CA ASP A 1 -13.09 40.73 -6.74
C ASP A 1 -13.64 39.41 -7.28
N ILE A 2 -13.25 38.29 -6.67
CA ILE A 2 -13.52 36.93 -7.16
C ILE A 2 -15.02 36.61 -7.16
N GLN A 3 -15.81 37.21 -6.25
CA GLN A 3 -17.26 36.98 -6.21
C GLN A 3 -17.99 37.58 -7.41
N ARG A 4 -17.54 38.73 -7.92
CA ARG A 4 -18.09 39.35 -9.13
C ARG A 4 -17.79 38.52 -10.38
N LEU A 5 -16.57 37.99 -10.48
CA LEU A 5 -16.15 37.11 -11.58
C LEU A 5 -16.91 35.77 -11.55
N ALA A 6 -17.24 35.26 -10.37
CA ALA A 6 -18.03 34.05 -10.24
C ALA A 6 -19.49 34.24 -10.61
N LYS A 7 -20.09 35.40 -10.31
CA LYS A 7 -21.47 35.74 -10.71
C LYS A 7 -21.68 35.80 -12.23
N ILE A 8 -20.63 36.13 -12.99
CA ILE A 8 -20.66 36.15 -14.46
C ILE A 8 -20.17 34.84 -15.10
N GLY A 9 -19.96 33.79 -14.30
CA GLY A 9 -19.61 32.45 -14.78
C GLY A 9 -18.15 32.26 -15.22
N VAL A 10 -17.27 33.24 -14.95
CA VAL A 10 -15.87 33.20 -15.38
C VAL A 10 -14.98 32.41 -14.42
N CYS A 11 -15.38 32.28 -13.14
CA CYS A 11 -14.70 31.43 -12.17
C CYS A 11 -15.68 30.79 -11.18
N VAL A 12 -15.23 29.76 -10.47
CA VAL A 12 -15.98 29.15 -9.37
C VAL A 12 -15.75 29.91 -8.07
N THR A 13 -16.81 30.04 -7.25
CA THR A 13 -16.65 30.62 -5.91
C THR A 13 -15.85 29.66 -5.01
N SER A 14 -15.15 30.21 -4.01
CA SER A 14 -14.48 29.42 -2.97
C SER A 14 -15.44 28.46 -2.27
N CYS A 15 -16.69 28.90 -2.04
CA CYS A 15 -17.74 28.11 -1.42
C CYS A 15 -18.15 26.91 -2.31
N SER A 16 -18.28 27.13 -3.62
CA SER A 16 -18.57 26.04 -4.59
C SER A 16 -17.45 25.00 -4.65
N VAL A 17 -16.19 25.44 -4.62
CA VAL A 17 -15.03 24.52 -4.56
C VAL A 17 -15.03 23.75 -3.25
N GLN A 18 -15.24 24.41 -2.11
CA GLN A 18 -15.32 23.76 -0.80
C GLN A 18 -16.44 22.72 -0.74
N ASN A 19 -17.64 23.04 -1.20
CA ASN A 19 -18.76 22.10 -1.20
C ASN A 19 -18.47 20.86 -2.05
N LYS A 20 -17.80 21.04 -3.19
CA LYS A 20 -17.40 19.93 -4.06
C LYS A 20 -16.28 19.08 -3.44
N LEU A 21 -15.32 19.70 -2.74
CA LEU A 21 -14.29 18.97 -2.00
C LEU A 21 -14.88 18.19 -0.82
N ILE A 22 -15.88 18.75 -0.13
CA ILE A 22 -16.58 18.08 0.97
C ILE A 22 -17.36 16.87 0.45
N SER A 23 -18.06 16.99 -0.69
CA SER A 23 -18.78 15.84 -1.26
C SER A 23 -17.84 14.73 -1.72
N TRP A 24 -16.67 15.08 -2.26
CA TRP A 24 -15.63 14.10 -2.60
C TRP A 24 -15.07 13.40 -1.37
N ARG A 25 -14.87 14.13 -0.26
CA ARG A 25 -14.38 13.55 0.99
C ARG A 25 -15.27 12.42 1.51
N SER A 26 -16.59 12.63 1.50
CA SER A 26 -17.54 11.60 1.94
C SER A 26 -17.48 10.35 1.05
N SER A 27 -17.32 10.52 -0.26
CA SER A 27 -17.26 9.41 -1.21
C SER A 27 -15.93 8.65 -1.19
N LEU A 28 -14.82 9.29 -0.82
CA LEU A 28 -13.49 8.68 -0.82
C LEU A 28 -13.34 7.64 0.29
N ASP A 29 -13.91 7.91 1.47
CA ASP A 29 -13.82 7.00 2.61
C ASP A 29 -14.81 5.82 2.50
N GLU A 30 -15.91 5.94 1.76
CA GLU A 30 -16.94 4.90 1.69
C GLU A 30 -16.42 3.54 1.20
N GLU A 31 -15.57 3.53 0.17
CA GLU A 31 -15.04 2.26 -0.37
C GLU A 31 -14.09 1.58 0.61
N ILE A 32 -13.22 2.34 1.29
CA ILE A 32 -12.27 1.76 2.23
C ILE A 32 -12.96 1.31 3.53
N LEU A 33 -14.02 2.01 3.95
CA LEU A 33 -14.84 1.60 5.09
C LEU A 33 -15.59 0.31 4.80
N LYS A 34 -16.12 0.13 3.58
CA LYS A 34 -16.70 -1.14 3.14
C LYS A 34 -15.68 -2.27 3.16
N LEU A 35 -14.48 -2.04 2.63
CA LEU A 35 -13.39 -3.03 2.65
C LEU A 35 -13.00 -3.41 4.09
N ARG A 36 -12.94 -2.44 5.00
CA ARG A 36 -12.68 -2.68 6.43
C ARG A 36 -13.79 -3.55 7.05
N ASP A 37 -15.05 -3.25 6.75
CA ASP A 37 -16.19 -4.00 7.30
C ASP A 37 -16.28 -5.41 6.71
N ASP A 38 -15.96 -5.58 5.43
CA ASP A 38 -15.86 -6.91 4.82
C ASP A 38 -14.70 -7.70 5.47
N TRP A 39 -13.55 -7.08 5.69
CA TRP A 39 -12.40 -7.70 6.37
C TRP A 39 -12.75 -8.10 7.81
N SER A 40 -13.46 -7.26 8.58
CA SER A 40 -13.86 -7.62 9.95
C SER A 40 -14.83 -8.81 10.02
N ASN A 41 -15.53 -9.10 8.92
CA ASN A 41 -16.41 -10.24 8.73
C ASN A 41 -15.73 -11.47 8.07
N GLY A 42 -14.39 -11.47 7.95
CA GLY A 42 -13.64 -12.59 7.37
C GLY A 42 -13.43 -12.48 5.85
N GLY A 43 -13.61 -11.30 5.27
CA GLY A 43 -13.31 -11.02 3.88
C GLY A 43 -11.84 -11.28 3.53
N HIS A 44 -11.59 -11.72 2.30
CA HIS A 44 -10.24 -12.06 1.84
C HIS A 44 -9.41 -10.86 1.38
N VAL A 45 -10.02 -9.69 1.13
CA VAL A 45 -9.31 -8.50 0.66
C VAL A 45 -8.86 -7.68 1.84
N LYS A 46 -7.55 -7.43 1.92
CA LYS A 46 -6.92 -6.62 2.97
C LYS A 46 -6.31 -5.35 2.39
N PHE A 47 -5.93 -4.43 3.26
CA PHE A 47 -5.24 -3.20 2.88
C PHE A 47 -4.27 -2.76 3.97
N GLN A 48 -3.35 -1.89 3.58
CA GLN A 48 -2.36 -1.28 4.45
C GLN A 48 -2.55 0.23 4.45
N LEU A 49 -2.21 0.85 5.58
CA LEU A 49 -2.14 2.29 5.67
C LEU A 49 -0.71 2.72 5.43
N VAL A 50 -0.54 3.76 4.64
CA VAL A 50 0.78 4.27 4.28
C VAL A 50 0.80 5.77 4.43
N GLY A 51 1.82 6.26 5.12
CA GLY A 51 2.02 7.65 5.43
C GLY A 51 3.24 8.24 4.73
N ASP A 52 3.25 9.56 4.56
CA ASP A 52 4.43 10.31 4.15
C ASP A 52 4.39 11.73 4.74
N SER A 53 5.56 12.28 5.07
CA SER A 53 5.68 13.64 5.59
C SER A 53 5.71 14.65 4.45
N TRP A 54 4.94 15.73 4.62
CA TRP A 54 4.94 16.88 3.73
C TRP A 54 5.25 18.16 4.50
N ASP A 55 6.51 18.57 4.40
CA ASP A 55 7.00 19.79 5.04
C ASP A 55 7.27 20.90 4.02
N LYS A 56 6.76 22.10 4.29
CA LYS A 56 6.99 23.26 3.42
C LYS A 56 7.22 24.54 4.21
N ASN A 57 8.35 25.18 3.91
CA ASN A 57 8.67 26.51 4.37
C ASN A 57 8.23 27.55 3.34
N ILE A 58 7.35 28.47 3.74
CA ILE A 58 6.94 29.61 2.95
C ILE A 58 7.73 30.84 3.42
N LEU A 59 8.61 31.30 2.55
CA LEU A 59 9.40 32.50 2.78
C LEU A 59 8.61 33.75 2.37
N PRO A 60 8.47 34.75 3.26
CA PRO A 60 7.90 36.03 2.86
C PRO A 60 8.86 36.77 1.93
N SER A 61 8.33 37.56 1.00
CA SER A 61 9.13 38.37 0.08
C SER A 61 10.05 39.35 0.81
N PHE A 62 9.61 39.86 1.96
CA PHE A 62 10.42 40.65 2.88
C PHE A 62 10.29 40.07 4.29
N ARG A 63 11.39 39.58 4.86
CA ARG A 63 11.40 39.12 6.25
C ARG A 63 11.44 40.32 7.18
N THR A 64 10.48 40.38 8.09
CA THR A 64 10.45 41.37 9.18
C THR A 64 10.22 40.67 10.50
N SER A 65 10.36 41.36 11.63
CA SER A 65 10.06 40.80 12.96
C SER A 65 8.62 40.28 13.06
N GLN A 66 7.69 40.86 12.29
CA GLN A 66 6.28 40.47 12.23
C GLN A 66 5.97 39.47 11.10
N GLN A 67 6.72 39.49 9.99
CA GLN A 67 6.58 38.54 8.88
C GLN A 67 7.77 37.58 8.85
N LYS A 68 7.60 36.48 9.58
CA LYS A 68 8.58 35.38 9.65
C LYS A 68 8.26 34.31 8.61
N THR A 69 9.21 33.40 8.41
CA THR A 69 8.98 32.16 7.65
C THR A 69 7.83 31.39 8.28
N LEU A 70 6.84 31.01 7.45
CA LEU A 70 5.79 30.09 7.87
C LEU A 70 6.25 28.66 7.56
N SER A 71 6.33 27.81 8.59
CA SER A 71 6.60 26.38 8.42
C SER A 71 5.28 25.63 8.47
N ILE A 72 5.00 24.84 7.45
CA ILE A 72 3.82 23.98 7.35
C ILE A 72 4.30 22.54 7.46
N HIS A 73 3.68 21.78 8.37
CA HIS A 73 3.96 20.37 8.63
C HIS A 73 2.68 19.59 8.42
N LEU A 74 2.58 18.85 7.32
CA LEU A 74 1.46 17.99 7.04
C LEU A 74 1.93 16.55 6.94
N PHE A 75 1.02 15.64 7.24
CA PHE A 75 1.24 14.21 7.07
C PHE A 75 0.20 13.69 6.08
N ASN A 76 0.65 13.19 4.94
CA ASN A 76 -0.21 12.58 3.94
C ASN A 76 -0.49 11.13 4.32
N THR A 77 -1.71 10.65 4.12
CA THR A 77 -2.04 9.24 4.35
C THR A 77 -2.86 8.68 3.20
N ILE A 78 -2.48 7.49 2.76
CA ILE A 78 -3.16 6.71 1.74
C ILE A 78 -3.46 5.30 2.28
N ALA A 79 -4.52 4.67 1.80
CA ALA A 79 -4.76 3.25 1.98
C ALA A 79 -4.42 2.51 0.69
N VAL A 80 -3.68 1.42 0.80
CA VAL A 80 -3.20 0.62 -0.33
C VAL A 80 -3.81 -0.78 -0.21
N VAL A 81 -4.60 -1.20 -1.20
CA VAL A 81 -5.24 -2.52 -1.19
C VAL A 81 -4.23 -3.59 -1.59
N ASP A 82 -4.18 -4.66 -0.82
CA ASP A 82 -3.31 -5.80 -1.09
C ASP A 82 -3.78 -6.52 -2.35
N ARG A 83 -2.87 -6.73 -3.30
CA ARG A 83 -3.14 -7.52 -4.52
C ARG A 83 -3.14 -9.01 -4.24
N ILE A 84 -2.41 -9.43 -3.22
CA ILE A 84 -2.24 -10.81 -2.80
C ILE A 84 -2.41 -10.81 -1.29
N THR A 85 -3.45 -11.48 -0.82
CA THR A 85 -3.59 -11.78 0.59
C THR A 85 -2.96 -13.15 0.80
N PRO A 86 -1.82 -13.26 1.50
CA PRO A 86 -1.24 -14.56 1.79
C PRO A 86 -2.31 -15.37 2.54
N VAL A 87 -2.62 -16.55 2.01
CA VAL A 87 -3.35 -17.55 2.79
C VAL A 87 -2.44 -17.85 3.96
N SER A 88 -2.84 -17.45 5.16
CA SER A 88 -2.11 -17.85 6.36
C SER A 88 -1.97 -19.36 6.31
N ALA A 89 -0.74 -19.86 6.16
CA ALA A 89 -0.42 -21.28 6.26
C ALA A 89 -0.70 -21.85 7.66
N ILE A 90 -1.42 -21.09 8.50
CA ILE A 90 -1.88 -21.41 9.84
C ILE A 90 -3.41 -21.58 9.77
N THR A 91 -3.88 -22.41 8.83
CA THR A 91 -5.22 -22.99 8.97
C THR A 91 -4.99 -24.38 9.56
N GLU A 92 -5.32 -24.50 10.83
CA GLU A 92 -5.53 -25.76 11.56
C GLU A 92 -4.28 -26.61 11.87
N GLY A 93 -3.67 -26.38 13.04
CA GLY A 93 -3.27 -27.50 13.90
C GLY A 93 -1.80 -27.95 13.98
N GLN A 94 -0.81 -27.23 13.46
CA GLN A 94 0.60 -27.62 13.63
C GLN A 94 1.51 -26.43 13.95
N GLN A 95 1.40 -25.89 15.17
CA GLN A 95 2.62 -25.55 15.90
C GLN A 95 3.12 -26.86 16.50
N THR A 96 3.71 -27.72 15.67
CA THR A 96 4.46 -28.86 16.20
C THR A 96 5.59 -28.25 17.02
N GLU A 97 5.59 -28.50 18.32
CA GLU A 97 6.79 -28.31 19.14
C GLU A 97 7.95 -28.91 18.35
N SER A 98 9.02 -28.13 18.20
CA SER A 98 10.13 -28.29 17.26
C SER A 98 10.96 -29.59 17.40
N ALA A 99 10.46 -30.59 18.10
CA ALA A 99 11.17 -31.82 18.44
C ALA A 99 10.81 -33.02 17.55
N ASP A 100 9.62 -33.07 16.93
CA ASP A 100 9.13 -34.24 16.19
C ASP A 100 8.70 -33.91 14.75
N ILE A 101 9.55 -33.21 13.99
CA ILE A 101 9.38 -33.13 12.53
C ILE A 101 9.92 -34.45 11.95
N ASP A 102 9.06 -35.26 11.31
CA ASP A 102 9.48 -36.49 10.65
C ASP A 102 10.51 -36.14 9.56
N ILE A 103 11.62 -36.88 9.49
CA ILE A 103 12.68 -36.72 8.48
C ILE A 103 12.08 -36.78 7.07
N LYS A 104 10.96 -37.48 6.89
CA LYS A 104 10.24 -37.54 5.61
C LYS A 104 9.63 -36.21 5.17
N GLU A 105 9.29 -35.32 6.09
CA GLU A 105 8.80 -33.96 5.76
C GLU A 105 9.92 -33.03 5.27
N PHE A 106 11.19 -33.36 5.56
CA PHE A 106 12.35 -32.67 4.99
C PHE A 106 12.68 -33.10 3.56
N ILE A 107 12.20 -34.28 3.14
CA ILE A 107 12.45 -34.77 1.80
C ILE A 107 11.40 -34.14 0.87
N PRO A 108 11.81 -33.37 -0.15
CA PRO A 108 10.87 -32.76 -1.06
C PRO A 108 10.04 -33.85 -1.73
N SER A 109 8.73 -33.65 -1.75
CA SER A 109 7.81 -34.49 -2.48
C SER A 109 8.16 -34.52 -3.97
N VAL A 110 7.65 -35.53 -4.69
CA VAL A 110 7.86 -35.63 -6.15
C VAL A 110 7.42 -34.36 -6.87
N GLN A 111 6.30 -33.76 -6.43
CA GLN A 111 5.81 -32.50 -6.99
C GLN A 111 6.75 -31.33 -6.73
N GLU A 112 7.32 -31.22 -5.53
CA GLU A 112 8.29 -30.16 -5.22
C GLU A 112 9.60 -30.35 -5.98
N GLN A 113 10.02 -31.60 -6.20
CA GLN A 113 11.19 -31.91 -7.03
C GLN A 113 10.96 -31.52 -8.49
N GLU A 114 9.77 -31.77 -9.05
CA GLU A 114 9.41 -31.33 -10.40
C GLU A 114 9.43 -29.80 -10.52
N ASN A 115 8.79 -29.10 -9.58
CA ASN A 115 8.79 -27.63 -9.57
C ASN A 115 10.22 -27.06 -9.44
N LEU A 116 11.02 -27.62 -8.54
CA LEU A 116 12.42 -27.22 -8.36
C LEU A 116 13.24 -27.48 -9.64
N MET A 117 12.98 -28.59 -10.33
CA MET A 117 13.64 -28.90 -11.59
C MET A 117 13.30 -27.89 -12.68
N GLU A 118 12.03 -27.50 -12.81
CA GLU A 118 11.60 -26.47 -13.76
C GLU A 118 12.29 -25.12 -13.49
N GLU A 119 12.33 -24.70 -12.21
CA GLU A 119 13.01 -23.46 -11.80
C GLU A 119 14.52 -23.50 -12.08
N LEU A 120 15.16 -24.63 -11.77
CA LEU A 120 16.60 -24.82 -12.00
C LEU A 120 16.92 -24.81 -13.50
N VAL A 121 16.12 -25.49 -14.32
CA VAL A 121 16.28 -25.48 -15.78
C VAL A 121 16.15 -24.05 -16.30
N PHE A 122 15.17 -23.27 -15.82
CA PHE A 122 15.02 -21.88 -16.23
C PHE A 122 16.25 -21.04 -15.90
N LEU A 123 16.81 -21.19 -14.68
CA LEU A 123 17.99 -20.46 -14.23
C LEU A 123 19.24 -20.83 -15.04
N VAL A 124 19.48 -22.13 -15.24
CA VAL A 124 20.64 -22.62 -15.99
C VAL A 124 20.55 -22.18 -17.45
N ALA A 125 19.40 -22.37 -18.09
CA ALA A 125 19.20 -21.95 -19.47
C ALA A 125 19.33 -20.42 -19.63
N SER A 126 18.77 -19.62 -18.72
CA SER A 126 18.95 -18.16 -18.73
C SER A 126 20.43 -17.77 -18.61
N SER A 127 21.17 -18.41 -17.70
CA SER A 127 22.60 -18.17 -17.52
C SER A 127 23.40 -18.51 -18.77
N VAL A 128 23.15 -19.67 -19.40
CA VAL A 128 23.82 -20.09 -20.63
C VAL A 128 23.52 -19.11 -21.78
N ILE A 129 22.26 -18.75 -21.98
CA ILE A 129 21.83 -17.84 -23.06
C ILE A 129 22.41 -16.43 -22.86
N GLN A 130 22.47 -15.93 -21.63
CA GLN A 130 22.99 -14.58 -21.37
C GLN A 130 24.52 -14.49 -21.50
N ASN A 131 25.25 -15.56 -21.17
CA ASN A 131 26.71 -15.55 -21.12
C ASN A 131 27.41 -16.11 -22.35
N ILE A 132 26.73 -16.88 -23.21
CA ILE A 132 27.29 -17.41 -24.45
C ILE A 132 26.77 -16.59 -25.65
N PRO A 133 27.62 -15.83 -26.37
CA PRO A 133 27.19 -14.93 -27.45
C PRO A 133 26.39 -15.63 -28.55
N GLN A 134 26.78 -16.86 -28.92
CA GLN A 134 26.08 -17.65 -29.93
C GLN A 134 24.65 -17.97 -29.47
N MET A 135 24.50 -18.41 -28.21
CA MET A 135 23.18 -18.73 -27.65
C MET A 135 22.32 -17.49 -27.46
N LYS A 136 22.93 -16.35 -27.09
CA LYS A 136 22.23 -15.07 -26.99
C LYS A 136 21.66 -14.61 -28.33
N ASN A 137 22.43 -14.76 -29.41
CA ASN A 137 22.01 -14.33 -30.74
C ASN A 137 20.86 -15.17 -31.27
N GLU A 138 20.90 -16.49 -31.07
CA GLU A 138 19.88 -17.42 -31.58
C GLU A 138 18.62 -17.45 -30.70
N PHE A 139 18.78 -17.45 -29.37
CA PHE A 139 17.68 -17.69 -28.43
C PHE A 139 17.27 -16.48 -27.61
N GLY A 140 18.03 -15.38 -27.62
CA GLY A 140 17.75 -14.21 -26.77
C GLY A 140 16.41 -13.53 -27.05
N ASN A 141 15.88 -13.65 -28.28
CA ASN A 141 14.59 -13.07 -28.66
C ASN A 141 13.40 -14.02 -28.45
N VAL A 142 13.66 -15.32 -28.25
CA VAL A 142 12.62 -16.36 -28.14
C VAL A 142 12.48 -16.86 -26.71
N TYR A 143 13.60 -16.93 -25.97
CA TYR A 143 13.61 -17.44 -24.61
C TYR A 143 12.99 -16.43 -23.63
N PRO A 144 12.12 -16.87 -22.70
CA PRO A 144 11.47 -15.97 -21.75
C PRO A 144 12.47 -15.23 -20.85
N ILE A 145 12.28 -13.92 -20.72
CA ILE A 145 13.11 -13.05 -19.86
C ILE A 145 12.80 -13.28 -18.38
N HIS A 146 11.55 -13.66 -18.06
CA HIS A 146 11.07 -13.82 -16.69
C HIS A 146 10.44 -15.20 -16.50
N PHE A 147 10.72 -15.79 -15.34
CA PHE A 147 10.01 -16.98 -14.89
C PHE A 147 8.56 -16.61 -14.52
N THR A 148 7.60 -17.41 -15.00
CA THR A 148 6.18 -17.13 -14.74
C THR A 148 5.77 -17.73 -13.41
N HIS A 149 5.78 -16.91 -12.36
CA HIS A 149 5.30 -17.29 -11.05
C HIS A 149 3.77 -17.14 -10.93
N LYS A 150 3.16 -17.82 -9.95
CA LYS A 150 1.70 -17.83 -9.66
C LYS A 150 1.06 -16.45 -9.64
N TYR A 151 1.79 -15.42 -9.21
CA TYR A 151 1.30 -14.05 -9.10
C TYR A 151 1.94 -13.07 -10.10
N SER A 152 2.69 -13.54 -11.09
CA SER A 152 3.33 -12.68 -12.10
C SER A 152 2.33 -11.81 -12.86
N LEU A 153 1.11 -12.32 -13.11
CA LEU A 153 0.02 -11.56 -13.74
C LEU A 153 -0.49 -10.39 -12.88
N LEU A 154 -0.29 -10.45 -11.56
CA LEU A 154 -0.70 -9.38 -10.65
C LEU A 154 0.35 -8.28 -10.53
N ALA A 155 1.63 -8.61 -10.75
CA ALA A 155 2.75 -7.66 -10.66
C ALA A 155 2.60 -6.49 -11.65
N GLY A 156 2.11 -6.76 -12.86
CA GLY A 156 1.88 -5.75 -13.90
C GLY A 156 0.59 -4.93 -13.76
N LYS A 157 -0.28 -5.23 -12.79
CA LYS A 157 -1.52 -4.47 -12.57
C LYS A 157 -1.28 -3.25 -11.68
N ASN A 158 -1.94 -2.14 -12.00
CA ASN A 158 -1.93 -0.95 -11.16
C ASN A 158 -2.48 -1.25 -9.76
N THR A 159 -1.79 -0.75 -8.73
CA THR A 159 -2.23 -0.87 -7.34
C THR A 159 -3.44 0.03 -7.08
N LYS A 160 -4.46 -0.49 -6.40
CA LYS A 160 -5.62 0.31 -5.97
C LYS A 160 -5.26 1.07 -4.70
N GLN A 161 -5.32 2.40 -4.78
CA GLN A 161 -4.96 3.30 -3.68
C GLN A 161 -6.10 4.26 -3.40
N TYR A 162 -6.30 4.59 -2.13
CA TYR A 162 -7.30 5.54 -1.66
C TYR A 162 -6.64 6.67 -0.89
N PRO A 163 -6.73 7.92 -1.35
CA PRO A 163 -6.20 9.05 -0.60
C PRO A 163 -7.10 9.34 0.61
N LEU A 164 -6.58 9.14 1.83
CA LEU A 164 -7.30 9.40 3.08
C LEU A 164 -7.16 10.87 3.51
N GLY A 165 -6.15 11.55 2.97
CA GLY A 165 -5.99 13.00 3.03
C GLY A 165 -4.70 13.45 3.72
N LEU A 166 -4.63 14.76 3.92
CA LEU A 166 -3.55 15.45 4.61
C LEU A 166 -3.99 15.83 6.03
N PHE A 167 -3.14 15.54 7.01
CA PHE A 167 -3.35 15.85 8.41
C PHE A 167 -2.34 16.90 8.86
N ASP A 168 -2.79 17.89 9.62
CA ASP A 168 -1.90 18.84 10.30
C ASP A 168 -1.23 18.11 11.46
N CYS A 169 -0.05 17.56 11.18
CA CYS A 169 0.68 16.68 12.07
C CYS A 169 2.17 16.81 11.76
N ASN A 170 2.93 17.19 12.76
CA ASN A 170 4.38 17.19 12.71
C ASN A 170 4.89 15.87 13.31
N GLU A 171 5.52 15.05 12.48
CA GLU A 171 6.05 13.74 12.87
C GLU A 171 7.07 13.82 14.01
N THR A 172 7.84 14.92 14.08
CA THR A 172 8.81 15.15 15.15
C THR A 172 8.16 15.34 16.53
N LYS A 173 6.85 15.63 16.57
CA LYS A 173 6.09 15.79 17.80
C LYS A 173 5.28 14.54 18.08
N THR A 174 5.77 13.71 19.00
CA THR A 174 5.16 12.44 19.40
C THR A 174 3.67 12.56 19.76
N ALA A 175 3.24 13.65 20.41
CA ALA A 175 1.84 13.86 20.76
C ALA A 175 0.91 13.98 19.54
N GLU A 176 1.38 14.66 18.48
CA GLU A 176 0.61 14.86 17.24
C GLU A 176 0.52 13.54 16.47
N VAL A 177 1.63 12.77 16.41
CA VAL A 177 1.65 11.42 15.82
C VAL A 177 0.72 10.47 16.56
N ILE A 178 0.72 10.45 17.90
CA ILE A 178 -0.20 9.62 18.68
C ILE A 178 -1.66 9.98 18.38
N GLN A 179 -1.97 11.26 18.26
CA GLN A 179 -3.32 11.71 17.94
C GLN A 179 -3.75 11.27 16.53
N LEU A 180 -2.84 11.36 15.56
CA LEU A 180 -3.07 10.88 14.20
C LEU A 180 -3.31 9.37 14.19
N LEU A 181 -2.42 8.58 14.81
CA LEU A 181 -2.53 7.13 14.86
C LEU A 181 -3.82 6.67 15.54
N LYS A 182 -4.24 7.31 16.64
CA LYS A 182 -5.53 7.01 17.30
C LYS A 182 -6.71 7.27 16.37
N LYS A 183 -6.65 8.35 15.57
CA LYS A 183 -7.69 8.67 14.59
C LYS A 183 -7.76 7.62 13.48
N LEU A 184 -6.61 7.24 12.92
CA LEU A 184 -6.53 6.22 11.88
C LEU A 184 -6.98 4.85 12.41
N GLN A 185 -6.54 4.48 13.61
CA GLN A 185 -6.96 3.23 14.27
C GLN A 185 -8.48 3.18 14.42
N LYS A 186 -9.10 4.23 14.96
CA LYS A 186 -10.56 4.28 15.16
C LYS A 186 -11.34 4.14 13.85
N GLN A 187 -10.79 4.66 12.74
CA GLN A 187 -11.53 4.75 11.49
C GLN A 187 -11.29 3.57 10.56
N TYR A 188 -10.06 3.04 10.50
CA TYR A 188 -9.65 2.11 9.44
C TYR A 188 -9.20 0.73 9.93
N VAL A 189 -8.99 0.51 11.23
CA VAL A 189 -8.67 -0.83 11.74
C VAL A 189 -9.97 -1.65 11.84
N PRO A 190 -10.00 -2.92 11.38
CA PRO A 190 -11.18 -3.76 11.46
C PRO A 190 -11.43 -4.21 12.91
N PHE A 191 -12.59 -3.83 13.45
CA PHE A 191 -13.09 -4.27 14.74
C PHE A 191 -14.28 -5.21 14.58
N ASN A 192 -14.33 -6.25 15.41
CA ASN A 192 -15.50 -7.11 15.57
C ASN A 192 -15.76 -7.27 17.07
N ASN A 193 -16.96 -6.93 17.53
CA ASN A 193 -17.36 -6.96 18.95
C ASN A 193 -16.33 -6.30 19.90
N GLU A 194 -15.87 -5.09 19.54
CA GLU A 194 -14.86 -4.30 20.29
C GLU A 194 -13.45 -4.91 20.36
N GLN A 195 -13.21 -6.04 19.70
CA GLN A 195 -11.89 -6.63 19.54
C GLN A 195 -11.32 -6.35 18.15
N ILE A 196 -10.01 -6.14 18.08
CA ILE A 196 -9.29 -6.01 16.81
C ILE A 196 -9.25 -7.40 16.17
N VAL A 197 -9.80 -7.52 14.96
CA VAL A 197 -9.79 -8.79 14.21
C VAL A 197 -8.38 -9.11 13.74
N GLU A 198 -7.74 -8.12 13.14
CA GLU A 198 -6.37 -8.23 12.65
C GLU A 198 -5.72 -6.83 12.68
N PRO A 199 -4.44 -6.72 13.06
CA PRO A 199 -3.73 -5.44 13.00
C PRO A 199 -3.56 -4.99 11.55
N VAL A 200 -3.77 -3.70 11.29
CA VAL A 200 -3.45 -3.08 10.00
C VAL A 200 -2.01 -2.59 10.04
N PHE A 201 -1.22 -2.98 9.04
CA PHE A 201 0.14 -2.48 8.91
C PHE A 201 0.14 -0.99 8.54
N PHE A 202 0.98 -0.22 9.23
CA PHE A 202 1.23 1.18 8.94
C PHE A 202 2.68 1.34 8.46
N GLY A 203 2.83 1.67 7.18
CA GLY A 203 4.13 1.89 6.55
C GLY A 203 4.41 3.35 6.23
N GLU A 204 5.64 3.63 5.83
CA GLU A 204 6.10 4.91 5.32
C GLU A 204 6.60 4.71 3.87
N ILE A 205 6.44 5.71 2.99
CA ILE A 205 6.90 5.66 1.58
C ILE A 205 8.32 6.18 1.44
#